data_AF-A0A7J9THD0-F1
#
_entry.id   AF-A0A7J9THD0-F1
#
_cell.length_a   1.000
_cell.length_b   1.000
_cell.length_c   1.000
_cell.angle_alpha   90.00
_cell.angle_beta   90.00
_cell.angle_gamma   90.00
#
_symmetry.space_group_name_H-M   'P 1'
#
loop_
_entity.id
_entity.type
_entity.pdbx_description
1 polymer ?
#
loop_
_entity_poly.entity_id
_entity_poly.type
_entity_poly.pdbx_seq_one_letter_code
_entity_poly.pdbx_strand_id
1 'polypeptide(L)'
;MKKYKYTPWRIDALKREFGPSAFREEKLTTVEIPPQLINCNDDLWAISRTIREKIHIIGKGLIGLNNVRFHLYVTEEIPTTIALITGILLGDEHANFTVYTGGAQGRIEKILDSESITGMEIKDVQVMDTSKLGFVADIYDREGKPENENISQEEVLELVKNGFTKFIMLVDLTPTPLNRASIADIVKNAGADYNGFMVIKTKEKIEGLLGFNELQYLSMHFSNRVAEIVEEGLNADGRIALTMKVPHPFNIVMGYKLCHQTNLEILHYNRREGEYIEPILLKEVFAT
;
A
#
# COMPACT_ATOMS: atom_id res chain seq x y z
N MET A 1 21.38 -23.02 -4.48
CA MET A 1 20.82 -21.67 -4.75
C MET A 1 20.91 -20.82 -3.50
N LYS A 2 21.59 -19.68 -3.53
CA LYS A 2 21.58 -18.71 -2.40
C LYS A 2 20.20 -18.05 -2.36
N LYS A 3 19.47 -18.23 -1.25
CA LYS A 3 18.18 -17.57 -1.01
C LYS A 3 18.40 -16.05 -0.91
N TYR A 4 17.84 -15.30 -1.85
CA TYR A 4 17.83 -13.84 -1.82
C TYR A 4 16.84 -13.39 -0.74
N LYS A 5 17.27 -12.46 0.13
CA LYS A 5 16.52 -12.02 1.31
C LYS A 5 16.14 -10.54 1.15
N TYR A 6 14.87 -10.19 1.33
CA TYR A 6 14.44 -8.81 1.61
C TYR A 6 14.91 -8.43 3.02
N THR A 7 15.75 -7.41 3.14
CA THR A 7 16.20 -6.89 4.44
C THR A 7 16.02 -5.38 4.38
N PRO A 8 15.03 -4.79 5.05
CA PRO A 8 14.83 -3.36 4.97
C PRO A 8 16.05 -2.57 5.47
N TRP A 9 16.22 -1.35 4.96
CA TRP A 9 17.49 -0.63 5.07
C TRP A 9 17.74 -0.05 6.46
N ARG A 10 19.03 -0.02 6.83
CA ARG A 10 19.56 0.90 7.84
C ARG A 10 20.14 2.13 7.15
N ILE A 11 19.96 3.31 7.75
CA ILE A 11 20.41 4.59 7.18
C ILE A 11 21.92 4.61 6.85
N ASP A 12 22.74 3.89 7.64
CA ASP A 12 24.18 3.80 7.41
C ASP A 12 24.56 3.01 6.15
N ALA A 13 23.74 2.03 5.78
CA ALA A 13 23.95 1.28 4.54
C ALA A 13 23.59 2.13 3.31
N LEU A 14 22.59 3.02 3.42
CA LEU A 14 22.25 4.00 2.38
C LEU A 14 23.40 5.01 2.18
N LYS A 15 23.96 5.52 3.28
CA LYS A 15 25.12 6.44 3.27
C LYS A 15 26.36 5.85 2.59
N ARG A 16 26.56 4.54 2.72
CA ARG A 16 27.66 3.83 2.07
C ARG A 16 27.48 3.73 0.55
N GLU A 17 26.26 3.43 0.08
CA GLU A 17 25.98 3.19 -1.34
C GLU A 17 25.88 4.48 -2.16
N PHE A 18 25.21 5.52 -1.64
CA PHE A 18 25.05 6.79 -2.36
C PHE A 18 26.10 7.86 -1.97
N GLY A 19 26.97 7.53 -1.02
CA GLY A 19 27.98 8.44 -0.49
C GLY A 19 27.41 9.46 0.53
N PRO A 20 28.21 9.95 1.49
CA PRO A 20 27.74 10.83 2.57
C PRO A 20 27.19 12.17 2.07
N SER A 21 27.66 12.64 0.92
CA SER A 21 27.26 13.90 0.29
C SER A 21 25.84 13.86 -0.30
N ALA A 22 25.31 12.66 -0.57
CA ALA A 22 23.91 12.49 -0.96
C ALA A 22 22.94 12.76 0.21
N PHE A 23 23.40 12.68 1.46
CA PHE A 23 22.58 12.80 2.69
C PHE A 23 22.70 14.13 3.43
N ARG A 24 23.19 15.20 2.77
CA ARG A 24 23.12 16.54 3.37
C ARG A 24 21.66 17.01 3.34
N GLU A 25 21.15 17.60 4.42
CA GLU A 25 19.74 18.06 4.57
C GLU A 25 19.27 18.95 3.41
N GLU A 26 20.20 19.68 2.79
CA GLU A 26 19.96 20.52 1.60
C GLU A 26 19.58 19.72 0.33
N LYS A 27 19.81 18.40 0.31
CA LYS A 27 19.61 17.52 -0.87
C LYS A 27 18.73 16.29 -0.58
N LEU A 28 18.58 15.91 0.68
CA LEU A 28 17.78 14.76 1.09
C LEU A 28 16.83 15.19 2.19
N THR A 29 15.54 15.11 1.91
CA THR A 29 14.51 15.38 2.90
C THR A 29 14.05 14.05 3.48
N THR A 30 14.51 13.74 4.67
CA THR A 30 14.04 12.57 5.42
C THR A 30 12.78 12.95 6.18
N VAL A 31 11.76 12.10 6.09
CA VAL A 31 10.63 12.11 7.04
C VAL A 31 10.90 10.96 8.00
N GLU A 32 11.32 11.30 9.22
CA GLU A 32 11.43 10.31 10.28
C GLU A 32 10.03 10.02 10.83
N ILE A 33 9.62 8.76 10.75
CA ILE A 33 8.35 8.28 11.30
C ILE A 33 8.71 7.44 12.52
N PRO A 34 8.47 7.94 13.73
CA PRO A 34 8.85 7.21 14.92
C PRO A 34 8.07 5.89 14.99
N PRO A 35 8.71 4.79 15.41
CA PRO A 35 8.13 3.43 15.38
C PRO A 35 6.83 3.24 16.20
N GLN A 36 6.44 4.23 17.01
CA GLN A 36 5.44 4.10 18.08
C GLN A 36 4.22 5.05 17.94
N LEU A 37 4.08 5.78 16.84
CA LEU A 37 3.36 7.06 16.88
C LEU A 37 1.97 7.15 16.27
N ILE A 38 1.35 6.09 15.75
CA ILE A 38 -0.02 6.23 15.22
C ILE A 38 -1.00 5.49 16.12
N ASN A 39 -1.51 6.22 17.13
CA ASN A 39 -2.51 5.67 18.03
C ASN A 39 -3.92 6.18 17.71
N CYS A 40 -4.01 7.30 17.01
CA CYS A 40 -5.26 7.92 16.60
C CYS A 40 -5.15 8.52 15.19
N ASN A 41 -6.29 8.99 14.67
CA ASN A 41 -6.34 9.64 13.37
C ASN A 41 -5.53 10.95 13.35
N ASP A 42 -5.48 11.71 14.45
CA ASP A 42 -4.73 12.97 14.52
C ASP A 42 -3.21 12.78 14.30
N ASP A 43 -2.65 11.69 14.82
CA ASP A 43 -1.23 11.34 14.60
C ASP A 43 -0.97 11.03 13.12
N LEU A 44 -1.86 10.23 12.51
CA LEU A 44 -1.83 9.89 11.09
C LEU A 44 -1.89 11.15 10.22
N TRP A 45 -2.73 12.12 10.61
CA TRP A 45 -2.85 13.41 9.94
C TRP A 45 -1.61 14.28 10.05
N ALA A 46 -1.01 14.38 11.24
CA ALA A 46 0.20 15.15 11.44
C ALA A 46 1.36 14.64 10.56
N ILE A 47 1.50 13.30 10.46
CA ILE A 47 2.52 12.68 9.61
C ILE A 47 2.22 12.93 8.13
N SER A 48 0.95 12.79 7.72
CA SER A 48 0.53 13.02 6.33
C SER A 48 0.84 14.44 5.85
N ARG A 49 0.57 15.46 6.68
CA ARG A 49 0.93 16.86 6.41
C ARG A 49 2.43 17.03 6.26
N THR A 50 3.21 16.44 7.17
CA THR A 50 4.67 16.49 7.11
C THR A 50 5.17 15.92 5.77
N ILE A 51 4.65 14.77 5.34
CA ILE A 51 5.02 14.16 4.05
C ILE A 51 4.64 15.08 2.88
N ARG A 52 3.42 15.62 2.86
CA ARG A 52 2.94 16.53 1.81
C ARG A 52 3.81 17.77 1.70
N GLU A 53 4.09 18.42 2.84
CA GLU A 53 4.96 19.60 2.90
C GLU A 53 6.34 19.31 2.32
N LYS A 54 6.93 18.15 2.64
CA LYS A 54 8.21 17.74 2.06
C LYS A 54 8.11 17.56 0.55
N ILE A 55 7.05 16.91 0.03
CA ILE A 55 6.82 16.77 -1.41
C ILE A 55 6.70 18.16 -2.08
N HIS A 56 5.94 19.08 -1.48
CA HIS A 56 5.72 20.43 -2.03
C HIS A 56 6.97 21.30 -2.00
N ILE A 57 7.70 21.34 -0.89
CA ILE A 57 8.93 22.14 -0.75
C ILE A 57 9.96 21.69 -1.80
N ILE A 58 10.12 20.39 -1.98
CA ILE A 58 11.09 19.81 -2.93
C ILE A 58 10.61 19.96 -4.37
N GLY A 59 9.34 19.66 -4.63
CA GLY A 59 8.77 19.60 -5.98
C GLY A 59 8.39 20.95 -6.57
N LYS A 60 7.73 21.82 -5.82
CA LYS A 60 7.22 23.12 -6.30
C LYS A 60 8.20 24.27 -6.04
N GLY A 61 8.93 24.25 -4.92
CA GLY A 61 9.74 25.38 -4.47
C GLY A 61 11.11 25.53 -5.15
N LEU A 62 11.72 24.44 -5.63
CA LEU A 62 13.12 24.44 -6.06
C LEU A 62 13.35 24.32 -7.57
N ILE A 63 12.57 23.49 -8.30
CA ILE A 63 12.92 23.08 -9.69
C ILE A 63 11.70 22.93 -10.63
N GLY A 64 10.47 22.94 -10.09
CA GLY A 64 9.23 22.62 -10.80
C GLY A 64 8.98 21.10 -10.86
N LEU A 65 7.75 20.67 -10.53
CA LEU A 65 7.40 19.26 -10.27
C LEU A 65 7.78 18.29 -11.40
N ASN A 66 7.73 18.74 -12.65
CA ASN A 66 8.02 17.90 -13.83
C ASN A 66 9.51 17.56 -14.01
N ASN A 67 10.41 18.20 -13.25
CA ASN A 67 11.86 18.00 -13.36
C ASN A 67 12.47 17.25 -12.16
N VAL A 68 11.63 16.78 -11.23
CA VAL A 68 12.09 16.11 -10.00
C VAL A 68 11.61 14.67 -9.98
N ARG A 69 12.53 13.75 -9.68
CA ARG A 69 12.21 12.34 -9.40
C ARG A 69 12.44 12.08 -7.91
N PHE A 70 11.40 11.65 -7.21
CA PHE A 70 11.47 11.26 -5.81
C PHE A 70 12.06 9.86 -5.67
N HIS A 71 13.13 9.73 -4.91
CA HIS A 71 13.73 8.43 -4.60
C HIS A 71 13.24 7.97 -3.23
N LEU A 72 12.35 6.97 -3.21
CA LEU A 72 11.67 6.53 -2.00
C LEU A 72 12.39 5.33 -1.39
N TYR A 73 12.77 5.50 -0.13
CA TYR A 73 13.39 4.48 0.70
C TYR A 73 12.54 4.30 1.95
N VAL A 74 11.95 3.12 2.11
CA VAL A 74 11.16 2.80 3.30
C VAL A 74 12.00 1.93 4.21
N THR A 75 12.40 2.47 5.36
CA THR A 75 13.15 1.75 6.40
C THR A 75 12.22 0.80 7.17
N GLU A 76 12.79 -0.05 8.03
CA GLU A 76 12.00 -0.87 8.97
C GLU A 76 11.07 0.03 9.82
N GLU A 77 9.92 -0.54 10.21
CA GLU A 77 9.01 0.01 11.23
C GLU A 77 8.04 1.13 10.84
N ILE A 78 7.90 1.47 9.55
CA ILE A 78 6.84 2.39 9.11
C ILE A 78 5.48 1.66 9.04
N PRO A 79 4.36 2.26 9.49
CA PRO A 79 3.04 1.69 9.25
C PRO A 79 2.69 1.58 7.76
N THR A 80 2.05 0.49 7.34
CA THR A 80 1.65 0.26 5.93
C THR A 80 0.75 1.37 5.40
N THR A 81 -0.13 1.91 6.25
CA THR A 81 -0.98 3.08 5.97
C THR A 81 -0.18 4.31 5.56
N ILE A 82 0.96 4.57 6.19
CA ILE A 82 1.80 5.72 5.81
C ILE A 82 2.40 5.51 4.42
N ALA A 83 2.85 4.30 4.10
CA ALA A 83 3.34 3.99 2.75
C ALA A 83 2.22 4.15 1.69
N LEU A 84 0.98 3.80 2.02
CA LEU A 84 -0.18 4.05 1.16
C LEU A 84 -0.42 5.55 0.95
N ILE A 85 -0.47 6.33 2.03
CA ILE A 85 -0.65 7.79 1.99
C ILE A 85 0.45 8.48 1.18
N THR A 86 1.70 8.05 1.35
CA THR A 86 2.82 8.57 0.53
C THR A 86 2.55 8.34 -0.96
N GLY A 87 2.06 7.16 -1.35
CA GLY A 87 1.67 6.87 -2.73
C GLY A 87 0.56 7.79 -3.24
N ILE A 88 -0.48 7.99 -2.42
CA ILE A 88 -1.62 8.87 -2.71
C ILE A 88 -1.14 10.30 -3.00
N LEU A 89 -0.31 10.87 -2.11
CA LEU A 89 0.21 12.23 -2.23
C LEU A 89 1.09 12.41 -3.46
N LEU A 90 1.88 11.39 -3.81
CA LEU A 90 2.67 11.40 -5.04
C LEU A 90 1.78 11.36 -6.29
N GLY A 91 0.65 10.64 -6.24
CA GLY A 91 -0.33 10.58 -7.33
C GLY A 91 -1.04 11.91 -7.55
N ASP A 92 -1.52 12.54 -6.47
CA ASP A 92 -2.17 13.86 -6.49
C ASP A 92 -1.28 14.95 -7.07
N GLU A 93 0.02 14.90 -6.75
CA GLU A 93 1.01 15.85 -7.27
C GLU A 93 1.58 15.47 -8.64
N HIS A 94 1.12 14.36 -9.24
CA HIS A 94 1.66 13.79 -10.48
C HIS A 94 3.19 13.64 -10.46
N ALA A 95 3.73 13.31 -9.29
CA ALA A 95 5.15 13.28 -9.04
C ALA A 95 5.80 12.00 -9.59
N ASN A 96 6.92 12.14 -10.27
CA ASN A 96 7.72 10.99 -10.69
C ASN A 96 8.48 10.41 -9.49
N PHE A 97 8.49 9.10 -9.34
CA PHE A 97 9.21 8.45 -8.24
C PHE A 97 9.84 7.11 -8.63
N THR A 98 10.85 6.71 -7.87
CA THR A 98 11.46 5.39 -7.90
C THR A 98 11.40 4.78 -6.50
N VAL A 99 10.90 3.55 -6.41
CA VAL A 99 10.87 2.81 -5.14
C VAL A 99 12.06 1.88 -5.06
N TYR A 100 12.76 1.91 -3.93
CA TYR A 100 13.89 1.03 -3.64
C TYR A 100 13.59 0.06 -2.52
N THR A 101 14.25 -1.09 -2.57
CA THR A 101 14.25 -2.10 -1.52
C THR A 101 15.65 -2.46 -1.05
N GLY A 102 15.75 -3.11 0.10
CA GLY A 102 16.97 -3.81 0.48
C GLY A 102 17.04 -5.17 -0.17
N GLY A 103 17.96 -5.29 -1.13
CA GLY A 103 18.29 -6.53 -1.82
C GLY A 103 19.19 -7.45 -0.99
N ALA A 104 19.53 -8.59 -1.57
CA ALA A 104 20.43 -9.53 -0.91
C ALA A 104 21.82 -8.92 -0.71
N GLN A 105 22.52 -9.32 0.36
CA GLN A 105 23.89 -8.90 0.66
C GLN A 105 24.05 -7.39 0.95
N GLY A 106 22.96 -6.69 1.27
CA GLY A 106 23.00 -5.27 1.63
C GLY A 106 23.20 -4.33 0.44
N ARG A 107 22.70 -4.71 -0.75
CA ARG A 107 22.70 -3.90 -1.97
C ARG A 107 21.33 -3.29 -2.25
N ILE A 108 21.31 -2.06 -2.76
CA ILE A 108 20.09 -1.33 -3.13
C ILE A 108 19.57 -1.88 -4.44
N GLU A 109 18.33 -2.36 -4.42
CA GLU A 109 17.63 -2.82 -5.62
C GLU A 109 16.47 -1.87 -5.92
N LYS A 110 16.45 -1.36 -7.15
CA LYS A 110 15.35 -0.55 -7.67
C LYS A 110 14.18 -1.46 -8.01
N ILE A 111 13.07 -1.32 -7.29
CA ILE A 111 11.86 -2.13 -7.50
C ILE A 111 11.11 -1.67 -8.75
N LEU A 112 10.79 -0.37 -8.84
CA LEU A 112 9.97 0.18 -9.91
C LEU A 112 10.12 1.69 -10.03
N ASP A 113 9.78 2.21 -11.20
CA ASP A 113 9.56 3.64 -11.46
C ASP A 113 8.07 3.92 -11.64
N SER A 114 7.65 5.15 -11.33
CA SER A 114 6.30 5.65 -11.59
C SER A 114 5.91 5.57 -13.07
N GLU A 115 6.87 5.78 -13.98
CA GLU A 115 6.69 5.64 -15.44
C GLU A 115 6.22 4.23 -15.82
N SER A 116 6.65 3.22 -15.07
CA SER A 116 6.23 1.83 -15.27
C SER A 116 4.80 1.57 -14.79
N ILE A 117 4.28 2.40 -13.88
CA ILE A 117 2.91 2.30 -13.37
C ILE A 117 1.93 2.92 -14.39
N THR A 118 2.33 4.00 -15.06
CA THR A 118 1.51 4.73 -16.05
C THR A 118 1.56 4.15 -17.47
N GLY A 119 2.15 2.98 -17.67
CA GLY A 119 2.09 2.26 -18.94
C GLY A 119 3.25 2.48 -19.92
N MET A 120 4.41 3.01 -19.49
CA MET A 120 5.62 2.88 -20.31
C MET A 120 6.10 1.43 -20.27
N GLU A 121 6.20 0.80 -21.45
CA GLU A 121 6.59 -0.60 -21.63
C GLU A 121 7.82 -0.96 -20.81
N ILE A 122 7.62 -1.71 -19.73
CA ILE A 122 8.71 -2.47 -19.15
C ILE A 122 9.08 -3.52 -20.20
N LYS A 123 10.31 -3.45 -20.71
CA LYS A 123 10.96 -4.61 -21.34
C LYS A 123 10.96 -5.75 -20.32
N ASP A 124 9.98 -6.63 -20.49
CA ASP A 124 9.78 -7.93 -19.86
C ASP A 124 10.22 -8.00 -18.39
N VAL A 125 9.27 -7.80 -17.48
CA VAL A 125 9.37 -8.41 -16.14
C VAL A 125 9.56 -9.91 -16.40
N GLN A 126 10.80 -10.40 -16.24
CA GLN A 126 11.09 -11.84 -16.35
C GLN A 126 10.53 -12.53 -15.12
N VAL A 127 9.23 -12.75 -15.13
CA VAL A 127 8.58 -13.55 -14.12
C VAL A 127 8.82 -15.02 -14.44
N MET A 128 9.82 -15.62 -13.79
CA MET A 128 9.92 -17.07 -13.72
C MET A 128 8.85 -17.57 -12.73
N ASP A 129 7.69 -17.96 -13.27
CA ASP A 129 6.55 -18.61 -12.61
C ASP A 129 5.82 -17.81 -11.50
N THR A 130 4.75 -17.09 -11.88
CA THR A 130 3.81 -16.39 -10.99
C THR A 130 2.56 -17.19 -10.64
N SER A 131 2.45 -18.46 -11.03
CA SER A 131 1.22 -19.24 -10.84
C SER A 131 0.71 -19.23 -9.39
N LYS A 132 1.64 -19.28 -8.42
CA LYS A 132 1.38 -19.19 -6.97
C LYS A 132 0.90 -17.81 -6.47
N LEU A 133 1.21 -16.74 -7.20
CA LEU A 133 0.87 -15.35 -6.86
C LEU A 133 -0.47 -14.90 -7.47
N GLY A 134 -1.24 -15.84 -8.02
CA GLY A 134 -2.57 -15.55 -8.56
C GLY A 134 -3.50 -14.93 -7.52
N PHE A 135 -4.40 -14.05 -7.96
CA PHE A 135 -5.42 -13.44 -7.12
C PHE A 135 -6.43 -14.47 -6.62
N VAL A 136 -6.75 -14.42 -5.33
CA VAL A 136 -7.95 -15.02 -4.75
C VAL A 136 -8.51 -14.12 -3.65
N ALA A 137 -9.82 -14.20 -3.43
CA ALA A 137 -10.49 -13.50 -2.34
C ALA A 137 -11.34 -14.46 -1.51
N ASP A 138 -11.48 -14.13 -0.23
CA ASP A 138 -12.48 -14.72 0.67
C ASP A 138 -13.45 -13.61 1.10
N ILE A 139 -14.75 -13.91 1.10
CA ILE A 139 -15.82 -13.01 1.54
C ILE A 139 -16.37 -13.51 2.87
N TYR A 140 -16.56 -12.57 3.79
CA TYR A 140 -17.09 -12.84 5.12
C TYR A 140 -18.30 -11.94 5.40
N ASP A 141 -19.29 -12.51 6.07
CA ASP A 141 -20.46 -11.80 6.55
C ASP A 141 -20.12 -10.85 7.72
N ARG A 142 -21.14 -10.16 8.24
CA ARG A 142 -21.01 -9.23 9.37
C ARG A 142 -20.60 -9.88 10.69
N GLU A 143 -20.83 -11.17 10.85
CA GLU A 143 -20.40 -11.93 12.03
C GLU A 143 -19.02 -12.59 11.83
N GLY A 144 -18.37 -12.33 10.69
CA GLY A 144 -17.06 -12.88 10.33
C GLY A 144 -17.10 -14.34 9.89
N LYS A 145 -18.26 -14.86 9.49
CA LYS A 145 -18.38 -16.21 8.93
C LYS A 145 -18.08 -16.17 7.43
N PRO A 146 -17.35 -17.17 6.90
CA PRO A 146 -17.08 -17.23 5.47
C PRO A 146 -18.38 -17.46 4.68
N GLU A 147 -18.62 -16.64 3.65
CA GLU A 147 -19.70 -16.81 2.67
C GLU A 147 -19.16 -17.42 1.37
N ASN A 148 -17.99 -16.95 0.92
CA ASN A 148 -17.30 -17.45 -0.25
C ASN A 148 -15.80 -17.52 0.04
N GLU A 149 -15.12 -18.57 -0.43
CA GLU A 149 -13.68 -18.76 -0.20
C GLU A 149 -12.96 -19.05 -1.50
N ASN A 150 -11.77 -18.48 -1.65
CA ASN A 150 -10.87 -18.64 -2.79
C ASN A 150 -11.52 -18.33 -4.16
N ILE A 151 -12.39 -17.33 -4.21
CA ILE A 151 -13.02 -16.87 -5.45
C ILE A 151 -12.04 -16.02 -6.28
N SER A 152 -12.23 -16.05 -7.59
CA SER A 152 -11.47 -15.28 -8.58
C SER A 152 -11.82 -13.79 -8.53
N GLN A 153 -11.03 -12.97 -9.24
CA GLN A 153 -11.30 -11.54 -9.36
C GLN A 153 -12.61 -11.29 -10.10
N GLU A 154 -12.88 -12.07 -11.15
CA GLU A 154 -14.07 -11.96 -11.98
C GLU A 154 -15.33 -12.21 -11.15
N GLU A 155 -15.31 -13.23 -10.28
CA GLU A 155 -16.40 -13.51 -9.33
C GLU A 155 -16.57 -12.39 -8.30
N VAL A 156 -15.49 -11.80 -7.79
CA VAL A 156 -15.57 -10.63 -6.89
C VAL A 156 -16.23 -9.44 -7.59
N LEU A 157 -15.81 -9.13 -8.82
CA LEU A 157 -16.40 -8.03 -9.59
C LEU A 157 -17.88 -8.26 -9.88
N GLU A 158 -18.29 -9.51 -10.13
CA GLU A 158 -19.70 -9.86 -10.28
C GLU A 158 -20.49 -9.64 -8.98
N LEU A 159 -19.94 -10.03 -7.82
CA LEU A 159 -20.57 -9.75 -6.51
C LEU A 159 -20.73 -8.25 -6.25
N VAL A 160 -19.70 -7.45 -6.55
CA VAL A 160 -19.74 -5.99 -6.40
C VAL A 160 -20.82 -5.39 -7.31
N LYS A 161 -20.88 -5.81 -8.58
CA LYS A 161 -21.93 -5.39 -9.53
C LYS A 161 -23.34 -5.80 -9.09
N ASN A 162 -23.46 -6.90 -8.35
CA ASN A 162 -24.71 -7.42 -7.83
C ASN A 162 -25.06 -6.90 -6.42
N GLY A 163 -24.37 -5.87 -5.91
CA GLY A 163 -24.76 -5.14 -4.70
C GLY A 163 -23.88 -5.37 -3.46
N PHE A 164 -22.78 -6.12 -3.56
CA PHE A 164 -21.77 -6.17 -2.50
C PHE A 164 -20.87 -4.92 -2.55
N THR A 165 -21.43 -3.75 -2.22
CA THR A 165 -20.76 -2.44 -2.41
C THR A 165 -20.34 -1.77 -1.11
N LYS A 166 -20.76 -2.30 0.05
CA LYS A 166 -20.40 -1.77 1.37
C LYS A 166 -19.57 -2.79 2.13
N PHE A 167 -18.24 -2.66 2.13
CA PHE A 167 -17.38 -3.67 2.76
C PHE A 167 -16.03 -3.12 3.20
N ILE A 168 -15.42 -3.79 4.18
CA ILE A 168 -14.01 -3.58 4.51
C ILE A 168 -13.17 -4.52 3.63
N MET A 169 -12.16 -3.98 2.96
CA MET A 169 -11.23 -4.75 2.13
C MET A 169 -9.88 -4.85 2.85
N LEU A 170 -9.45 -6.08 3.15
CA LEU A 170 -8.09 -6.37 3.58
C LEU A 170 -7.30 -7.01 2.44
N VAL A 171 -6.20 -6.38 2.03
CA VAL A 171 -5.19 -7.03 1.19
C VAL A 171 -4.10 -7.60 2.08
N ASP A 172 -3.95 -8.93 2.12
CA ASP A 172 -2.89 -9.62 2.89
C ASP A 172 -1.91 -10.35 1.97
N LEU A 173 -0.68 -9.85 1.94
CA LEU A 173 0.44 -10.41 1.19
C LEU A 173 1.61 -10.75 2.12
N THR A 174 1.31 -11.15 3.37
CA THR A 174 2.32 -11.45 4.40
C THR A 174 2.14 -12.84 5.01
N PRO A 175 3.20 -13.43 5.61
CA PRO A 175 3.12 -14.75 6.25
C PRO A 175 2.37 -14.76 7.59
N THR A 176 2.12 -13.59 8.18
CA THR A 176 1.60 -13.47 9.56
C THR A 176 0.11 -13.77 9.64
N PRO A 177 -0.44 -14.16 10.81
CA PRO A 177 -1.87 -14.44 10.96
C PRO A 177 -2.76 -13.26 10.57
N LEU A 178 -3.97 -13.55 10.10
CA LEU A 178 -4.97 -12.54 9.75
C LEU A 178 -5.63 -12.00 11.01
N ASN A 179 -5.75 -10.68 11.12
CA ASN A 179 -6.48 -10.01 12.20
C ASN A 179 -8.00 -9.96 11.90
N ARG A 180 -8.59 -11.12 11.57
CA ARG A 180 -9.99 -11.20 11.11
C ARG A 180 -10.98 -10.77 12.20
N ALA A 181 -10.73 -11.19 13.45
CA ALA A 181 -11.58 -10.85 14.58
C ALA A 181 -11.71 -9.32 14.73
N SER A 182 -10.59 -8.62 14.72
CA SER A 182 -10.57 -7.15 14.82
C SER A 182 -11.30 -6.46 13.67
N ILE A 183 -11.33 -7.03 12.45
CA ILE A 183 -12.12 -6.49 11.33
C ILE A 183 -13.61 -6.77 11.53
N ALA A 184 -13.96 -7.99 11.94
CA ALA A 184 -15.34 -8.38 12.20
C ALA A 184 -15.98 -7.49 13.29
N ASP A 185 -15.21 -7.15 14.33
CA ASP A 185 -15.66 -6.25 15.40
C ASP A 185 -16.03 -4.86 14.86
N ILE A 186 -15.24 -4.31 13.91
CA ILE A 186 -15.57 -3.03 13.25
C ILE A 186 -16.86 -3.15 12.44
N VAL A 187 -16.97 -4.17 11.60
CA VAL A 187 -18.16 -4.39 10.75
C VAL A 187 -19.42 -4.52 11.61
N LYS A 188 -19.31 -5.21 12.75
CA LYS A 188 -20.40 -5.38 13.70
C LYS A 188 -20.80 -4.06 14.36
N ASN A 189 -19.81 -3.29 14.83
CA ASN A 189 -20.03 -2.02 15.53
C ASN A 189 -20.51 -0.90 14.59
N ALA A 190 -20.08 -0.91 13.32
CA ALA A 190 -20.47 0.08 12.31
C ALA A 190 -21.93 -0.08 11.83
N GLY A 191 -22.65 -1.11 12.28
CA GLY A 191 -24.07 -1.25 11.94
C GLY A 191 -24.31 -1.44 10.45
N ALA A 192 -25.21 -0.66 9.86
CA ALA A 192 -25.59 -0.76 8.44
C ALA A 192 -24.55 -0.16 7.46
N ASP A 193 -23.40 0.28 7.96
CA ASP A 193 -22.36 0.94 7.17
C ASP A 193 -21.55 -0.04 6.33
N TYR A 194 -21.39 -1.30 6.79
CA TYR A 194 -20.73 -2.38 6.05
C TYR A 194 -21.58 -3.67 6.08
N ASN A 195 -21.66 -4.33 4.93
CA ASN A 195 -22.38 -5.59 4.74
C ASN A 195 -21.50 -6.81 5.05
N GLY A 196 -20.18 -6.63 5.18
CA GLY A 196 -19.21 -7.70 5.41
C GLY A 196 -17.79 -7.20 5.20
N PHE A 197 -16.86 -8.15 5.08
CA PHE A 197 -15.48 -7.83 4.69
C PHE A 197 -14.91 -8.86 3.72
N MET A 198 -13.93 -8.42 2.94
CA MET A 198 -13.23 -9.22 1.95
C MET A 198 -11.76 -9.30 2.31
N VAL A 199 -11.17 -10.48 2.18
CA VAL A 199 -9.73 -10.69 2.31
C VAL A 199 -9.17 -11.10 0.95
N ILE A 200 -8.39 -10.21 0.34
CA ILE A 200 -7.66 -10.46 -0.90
C ILE A 200 -6.27 -10.99 -0.56
N LYS A 201 -5.88 -12.11 -1.16
CA LYS A 201 -4.61 -12.81 -0.93
C LYS A 201 -4.11 -13.48 -2.22
N THR A 202 -2.95 -14.10 -2.16
CA THR A 202 -2.42 -14.95 -3.24
C THR A 202 -2.95 -16.38 -3.14
N LYS A 203 -3.02 -17.10 -4.26
CA LYS A 203 -3.43 -18.52 -4.35
C LYS A 203 -2.69 -19.40 -3.35
N GLU A 204 -1.38 -19.23 -3.28
CA GLU A 204 -0.57 -19.84 -2.24
C GLU A 204 -0.18 -18.80 -1.20
N LYS A 205 -0.18 -19.20 0.07
CA LYS A 205 0.25 -18.34 1.16
C LYS A 205 1.72 -17.97 0.96
N ILE A 206 2.04 -16.68 1.05
CA ILE A 206 3.43 -16.22 1.02
C ILE A 206 4.13 -16.70 2.30
N GLU A 207 5.05 -17.64 2.15
CA GLU A 207 5.90 -18.12 3.23
C GLU A 207 7.21 -17.32 3.26
N GLY A 208 7.30 -16.35 4.17
CA GLY A 208 8.51 -15.58 4.39
C GLY A 208 8.63 -14.34 3.50
N LEU A 209 9.83 -14.12 2.95
CA LEU A 209 10.21 -12.90 2.25
C LEU A 209 9.98 -13.03 0.75
N LEU A 210 9.41 -11.99 0.14
CA LEU A 210 9.22 -11.91 -1.31
C LEU A 210 10.52 -11.56 -2.02
N GLY A 211 10.81 -12.28 -3.11
CA GLY A 211 11.88 -11.95 -4.03
C GLY A 211 11.56 -10.72 -4.88
N PHE A 212 12.60 -10.17 -5.51
CA PHE A 212 12.50 -8.97 -6.37
C PHE A 212 11.38 -9.07 -7.42
N ASN A 213 11.42 -10.12 -8.26
CA ASN A 213 10.44 -10.33 -9.33
C ASN A 213 9.01 -10.50 -8.81
N GLU A 214 8.85 -11.17 -7.67
CA GLU A 214 7.54 -11.41 -7.04
C GLU A 214 6.95 -10.09 -6.53
N LEU A 215 7.77 -9.29 -5.84
CA LEU A 215 7.35 -7.98 -5.34
C LEU A 215 7.03 -7.00 -6.46
N GLN A 216 7.82 -7.01 -7.55
CA GLN A 216 7.53 -6.20 -8.73
C GLN A 216 6.22 -6.63 -9.39
N TYR A 217 6.01 -7.95 -9.58
CA TYR A 217 4.76 -8.48 -10.13
C TYR A 217 3.55 -8.08 -9.28
N LEU A 218 3.63 -8.28 -7.96
CA LEU A 218 2.54 -7.92 -7.04
C LEU A 218 2.26 -6.41 -7.14
N SER A 219 3.32 -5.59 -7.06
CA SER A 219 3.17 -4.13 -7.06
C SER A 219 2.63 -3.59 -8.38
N MET A 220 2.87 -4.24 -9.52
CA MET A 220 2.40 -3.75 -10.82
C MET A 220 1.10 -4.37 -11.30
N HIS A 221 0.98 -5.70 -11.23
CA HIS A 221 -0.12 -6.44 -11.84
C HIS A 221 -1.19 -6.81 -10.82
N PHE A 222 -0.80 -7.37 -9.66
CA PHE A 222 -1.78 -7.76 -8.64
C PHE A 222 -2.53 -6.52 -8.09
N SER A 223 -1.81 -5.42 -7.89
CA SER A 223 -2.38 -4.14 -7.48
C SER A 223 -3.41 -3.57 -8.46
N ASN A 224 -3.29 -3.80 -9.78
CA ASN A 224 -4.33 -3.39 -10.75
C ASN A 224 -5.65 -4.07 -10.45
N ARG A 225 -5.61 -5.37 -10.12
CA ARG A 225 -6.80 -6.17 -9.83
C ARG A 225 -7.53 -5.65 -8.59
N VAL A 226 -6.75 -5.28 -7.56
CA VAL A 226 -7.30 -4.68 -6.33
C VAL A 226 -7.90 -3.30 -6.63
N ALA A 227 -7.19 -2.47 -7.40
CA ALA A 227 -7.68 -1.13 -7.76
C ALA A 227 -8.99 -1.19 -8.55
N GLU A 228 -9.13 -2.13 -9.49
CA GLU A 228 -10.35 -2.33 -10.27
C GLU A 228 -11.56 -2.68 -9.39
N ILE A 229 -11.38 -3.49 -8.35
CA ILE A 229 -12.46 -3.82 -7.40
C ILE A 229 -12.86 -2.58 -6.59
N VAL A 230 -11.88 -1.77 -6.17
CA VAL A 230 -12.14 -0.51 -5.45
C VAL A 230 -12.91 0.46 -6.34
N GLU A 231 -12.47 0.64 -7.58
CA GLU A 231 -13.11 1.51 -8.57
C GLU A 231 -14.55 1.07 -8.85
N GLU A 232 -14.77 -0.21 -9.15
CA GLU A 232 -16.10 -0.74 -9.42
C GLU A 232 -17.03 -0.55 -8.21
N GLY A 233 -16.54 -0.87 -7.00
CA GLY A 233 -17.36 -0.75 -5.79
C GLY A 233 -17.70 0.69 -5.41
N LEU A 234 -16.79 1.64 -5.61
CA LEU A 234 -17.06 3.06 -5.38
C LEU A 234 -17.98 3.65 -6.47
N ASN A 235 -17.85 3.21 -7.72
CA ASN A 235 -18.75 3.63 -8.81
C ASN A 235 -20.19 3.15 -8.62
N ALA A 236 -20.40 2.07 -7.87
CA ALA A 236 -21.71 1.54 -7.51
C ALA A 236 -22.32 2.20 -6.24
N ASP A 237 -21.95 3.47 -5.96
CA ASP A 237 -22.29 4.22 -4.74
C ASP A 237 -21.98 3.44 -3.45
N GLY A 238 -20.91 2.64 -3.50
CA GLY A 238 -20.45 1.82 -2.39
C GLY A 238 -19.70 2.58 -1.31
N ARG A 239 -19.46 1.88 -0.19
CA ARG A 239 -18.61 2.34 0.91
C ARG A 239 -17.51 1.30 1.14
N ILE A 240 -16.28 1.67 0.84
CA ILE A 240 -15.13 0.77 0.96
C ILE A 240 -14.14 1.35 1.96
N ALA A 241 -13.81 0.57 2.99
CA ALA A 241 -12.66 0.83 3.84
C ALA A 241 -11.51 -0.12 3.50
N LEU A 242 -10.41 0.42 2.98
CA LEU A 242 -9.23 -0.33 2.61
C LEU A 242 -8.23 -0.39 3.77
N THR A 243 -7.81 -1.60 4.11
CA THR A 243 -6.67 -1.87 4.97
C THR A 243 -5.67 -2.79 4.25
N MET A 244 -4.40 -2.58 4.52
CA MET A 244 -3.33 -3.30 3.85
C MET A 244 -2.31 -3.87 4.81
N LYS A 245 -2.07 -5.16 4.60
CA LYS A 245 -1.04 -5.95 5.26
C LYS A 245 -0.14 -6.53 4.18
N VAL A 246 0.65 -5.63 3.57
CA VAL A 246 1.43 -5.89 2.36
C VAL A 246 2.79 -5.18 2.45
N PRO A 247 3.78 -5.56 1.63
CA PRO A 247 5.06 -4.85 1.55
C PRO A 247 4.90 -3.37 1.17
N HIS A 248 5.78 -2.51 1.68
CA HIS A 248 5.70 -1.06 1.42
C HIS A 248 5.70 -0.65 -0.06
N PRO A 249 6.51 -1.27 -0.95
CA PRO A 249 6.44 -0.93 -2.38
C PRO A 249 5.06 -1.17 -2.98
N PHE A 250 4.35 -2.23 -2.57
CA PHE A 250 2.98 -2.47 -2.98
C PHE A 250 2.05 -1.37 -2.44
N ASN A 251 2.16 -1.00 -1.16
CA ASN A 251 1.34 0.07 -0.56
C ASN A 251 1.50 1.40 -1.32
N ILE A 252 2.74 1.80 -1.64
CA ILE A 252 3.03 3.05 -2.37
C ILE A 252 2.37 3.01 -3.75
N VAL A 253 2.52 1.90 -4.49
CA VAL A 253 1.91 1.79 -5.82
C VAL A 253 0.39 1.76 -5.76
N MET A 254 -0.19 1.05 -4.80
CA MET A 254 -1.63 1.07 -4.57
C MET A 254 -2.11 2.49 -4.30
N GLY A 255 -1.43 3.23 -3.43
CA GLY A 255 -1.79 4.61 -3.11
C GLY A 255 -1.74 5.52 -4.32
N TYR A 256 -0.70 5.39 -5.14
CA TYR A 256 -0.59 6.15 -6.38
C TYR A 256 -1.74 5.87 -7.35
N LYS A 257 -2.16 4.61 -7.50
CA LYS A 257 -3.29 4.22 -8.36
C LYS A 257 -4.63 4.72 -7.83
N LEU A 258 -4.79 4.74 -6.51
CA LEU A 258 -6.06 5.10 -5.85
C LEU A 258 -6.18 6.60 -5.55
N CYS A 259 -5.23 7.44 -5.95
CA CYS A 259 -5.23 8.87 -5.59
C CYS A 259 -6.50 9.63 -6.02
N HIS A 260 -7.18 9.19 -7.08
CA HIS A 260 -8.42 9.81 -7.55
C HIS A 260 -9.69 9.31 -6.83
N GLN A 261 -9.57 8.26 -6.01
CA GLN A 261 -10.70 7.61 -5.33
C GLN A 261 -11.07 8.33 -4.03
N THR A 262 -11.43 9.61 -4.11
CA THR A 262 -11.62 10.50 -2.94
C THR A 262 -12.65 10.02 -1.89
N ASN A 263 -13.59 9.16 -2.29
CA ASN A 263 -14.59 8.53 -1.42
C ASN A 263 -14.11 7.23 -0.73
N LEU A 264 -12.91 6.75 -1.04
CA LEU A 264 -12.30 5.61 -0.38
C LEU A 264 -12.02 5.93 1.09
N GLU A 265 -12.32 5.02 1.99
CA GLU A 265 -11.88 5.10 3.38
C GLU A 265 -10.58 4.30 3.56
N ILE A 266 -9.65 4.81 4.37
CA ILE A 266 -8.44 4.12 4.75
C ILE A 266 -8.57 3.70 6.21
N LEU A 267 -8.38 2.40 6.46
CA LEU A 267 -8.43 1.81 7.79
C LEU A 267 -7.00 1.46 8.25
N HIS A 268 -6.58 2.01 9.38
CA HIS A 268 -5.24 1.81 9.94
C HIS A 268 -5.24 0.80 11.09
N TYR A 269 -4.28 -0.13 11.06
CA TYR A 269 -4.06 -1.08 12.14
C TYR A 269 -3.03 -0.56 13.14
N ASN A 270 -3.48 -0.22 14.34
CA ASN A 270 -2.61 0.08 15.47
C ASN A 270 -2.02 -1.23 16.02
N ARG A 271 -0.77 -1.49 15.66
CA ARG A 271 -0.05 -2.71 16.08
C ARG A 271 0.17 -2.81 17.58
N ARG A 272 0.20 -1.69 18.29
CA ARG A 272 0.47 -1.65 19.73
C ARG A 272 -0.74 -2.11 20.53
N GLU A 273 -1.89 -1.57 20.17
CA GLU A 273 -3.17 -1.89 20.82
C GLU A 273 -3.81 -3.17 20.24
N GLY A 274 -3.40 -3.59 19.04
CA GLY A 274 -3.94 -4.78 18.38
C GLY A 274 -5.31 -4.54 17.73
N GLU A 275 -5.62 -3.27 17.46
CA GLU A 275 -6.93 -2.81 17.02
C GLU A 275 -6.82 -1.94 15.78
N TYR A 276 -7.91 -1.82 15.04
CA TYR A 276 -8.00 -0.85 13.95
C TYR A 276 -8.59 0.45 14.49
N ILE A 277 -8.02 1.58 14.06
CA ILE A 277 -8.60 2.89 14.34
C ILE A 277 -9.73 3.18 13.35
N GLU A 278 -10.57 4.17 13.66
CA GLU A 278 -11.70 4.57 12.82
C GLU A 278 -11.25 4.92 11.39
N PRO A 279 -11.97 4.46 10.34
CA PRO A 279 -11.61 4.77 8.97
C PRO A 279 -11.57 6.29 8.71
N ILE A 280 -10.59 6.72 7.93
CA ILE A 280 -10.48 8.10 7.46
C ILE A 280 -10.82 8.21 5.98
N LEU A 281 -11.56 9.24 5.57
CA LEU A 281 -11.85 9.45 4.16
C LEU A 281 -10.60 9.94 3.42
N LEU A 282 -10.34 9.38 2.24
CA LEU A 282 -9.19 9.74 1.41
C LEU A 282 -9.15 11.23 1.10
N LYS A 283 -10.32 11.86 0.85
CA LYS A 283 -10.42 13.31 0.62
C LYS A 283 -9.79 14.16 1.74
N GLU A 284 -9.79 13.66 2.98
CA GLU A 284 -9.23 14.37 4.13
C GLU A 284 -7.69 14.39 4.08
N VAL A 285 -7.08 13.45 3.37
CA VAL A 285 -5.63 13.47 3.04
C VAL A 285 -5.27 14.65 2.14
N PHE A 286 -6.21 15.11 1.29
CA PHE A 286 -5.98 16.22 0.36
C PHE A 286 -6.44 17.58 0.89
N ALA A 287 -7.39 17.61 1.82
CA ALA A 287 -7.98 18.84 2.35
C ALA A 287 -7.03 19.66 3.25
N THR A 288 -5.82 19.16 3.49
CA THR A 288 -4.81 19.77 4.37
C THR A 288 -3.75 20.56 3.64
#